data_AF-A0A2M7BV08-F1
#
_entry.id   AF-A0A2M7BV08-F1
#
_cell.length_a   1.000
_cell.length_b   1.000
_cell.length_c   1.000
_cell.angle_alpha   90.00
_cell.angle_beta   90.00
_cell.angle_gamma   90.00
#
_symmetry.space_group_name_H-M   'P 1'
#
loop_
_entity.id
_entity.type
_entity.pdbx_description
1 polymer ?
#
loop_
_entity_poly.entity_id
_entity_poly.type
_entity_poly.pdbx_seq_one_letter_code
_entity_poly.pdbx_strand_id
1 'polypeptide(L)'
;MNTLPYLDRKGRAYRYGEFFPIELSPFDYNKSVAQEHFSLTKEQALKQGYRWYDKPKPEHKPTVKAKDLPDNIKDVDDSILKEVIECENASSGCEGAGVFKIIPNELRFYQKHNISLPRLCPACRM
;
A
#
# COMPACT_ATOMS: atom_id res chain seq x y z
N MET A 1 9.29 10.63 39.72
CA MET A 1 8.75 10.71 38.34
C MET A 1 7.74 9.59 37.99
N ASN A 2 7.19 8.86 38.97
CA ASN A 2 6.11 7.87 38.78
C ASN A 2 4.73 8.38 39.23
N THR A 3 4.64 9.66 39.55
CA THR A 3 3.53 10.28 40.28
C THR A 3 2.37 10.71 39.37
N LEU A 4 2.61 10.86 38.06
CA LEU A 4 1.60 11.21 37.06
C LEU A 4 1.87 10.45 35.76
N PRO A 5 1.43 9.18 35.64
CA PRO A 5 1.53 8.44 34.39
C PRO A 5 0.55 9.00 33.35
N TYR A 6 0.92 8.93 32.07
CA TYR A 6 -0.03 9.17 30.99
C TYR A 6 -0.97 7.97 30.88
N LEU A 7 -2.27 8.21 30.80
CA LEU A 7 -3.27 7.17 30.58
C LEU A 7 -3.80 7.28 29.15
N ASP A 8 -3.69 6.20 28.37
CA ASP A 8 -4.32 6.18 27.05
C ASP A 8 -5.84 6.04 27.15
N ARG A 9 -6.53 6.11 26.00
CA ARG A 9 -7.99 5.91 25.91
C ARG A 9 -8.50 4.59 26.48
N LYS A 10 -7.64 3.59 26.66
CA LYS A 10 -7.98 2.27 27.24
C LYS A 10 -7.54 2.13 28.69
N GLY A 11 -7.00 3.18 29.32
CA GLY A 11 -6.53 3.19 30.70
C GLY A 11 -5.15 2.52 30.89
N ARG A 12 -4.38 2.28 29.82
CA ARG A 12 -3.00 1.81 29.92
C ARG A 12 -2.12 2.95 30.43
N ALA A 13 -1.36 2.69 31.49
CA ALA A 13 -0.48 3.65 32.12
C ALA A 13 0.91 3.61 31.50
N TYR A 14 1.37 4.76 31.00
CA TYR A 14 2.69 4.97 30.44
C TYR A 14 3.52 5.85 31.38
N ARG A 15 4.71 5.38 31.74
CA ARG A 15 5.60 5.99 32.72
C ARG A 15 6.87 6.54 32.06
N TYR A 16 7.58 7.38 32.80
CA TYR A 16 8.87 7.91 32.35
C TYR A 16 9.87 6.78 32.08
N GLY A 17 10.45 6.77 30.88
CA GLY A 17 11.38 5.73 30.41
C GLY A 17 10.74 4.60 29.61
N GLU A 18 9.41 4.54 29.53
CA GLU A 18 8.69 3.64 28.62
C GLU A 18 8.53 4.26 27.22
N PHE A 19 8.13 3.43 26.25
CA PHE A 19 7.77 3.93 24.92
C PHE A 19 6.55 4.86 24.99
N PHE A 20 6.43 5.74 24.00
CA PHE A 20 5.27 6.63 23.90
C PHE A 20 3.96 5.84 23.74
N PRO A 21 2.85 6.38 24.27
CA PRO A 21 1.51 5.85 24.02
C PRO A 21 1.24 5.67 22.53
N ILE A 22 0.64 4.53 22.17
CA ILE A 22 0.41 4.17 20.77
C ILE A 22 -0.53 5.14 20.03
N GLU A 23 -1.43 5.81 20.77
CA GLU A 23 -2.32 6.83 20.22
C GLU A 23 -1.62 8.11 19.77
N LEU A 24 -0.38 8.33 20.23
CA LEU A 24 0.49 9.41 19.77
C LEU A 24 1.32 9.01 18.53
N SER A 25 1.19 7.77 18.05
CA SER A 25 1.83 7.34 16.81
C SER A 25 1.37 8.23 15.65
N PRO A 26 2.30 8.75 14.84
CA PRO A 26 1.94 9.50 13.62
C PRO A 26 1.36 8.61 12.53
N PHE A 27 1.52 7.28 12.65
CA PHE A 27 1.04 6.30 11.68
C PHE A 27 -0.12 5.47 12.26
N ASP A 28 -1.10 5.18 11.39
CA ASP A 28 -2.14 4.19 11.65
C ASP A 28 -1.54 2.77 11.53
N TYR A 29 -2.15 1.77 12.19
CA TYR A 29 -1.61 0.41 12.30
C TYR A 29 -1.26 -0.22 10.95
N ASN A 30 -2.23 -0.18 10.02
CA ASN A 30 -2.11 -0.73 8.67
C ASN A 30 -1.21 0.08 7.72
N LYS A 31 -0.64 1.19 8.19
CA LYS A 31 0.37 2.00 7.48
C LYS A 31 1.76 1.86 8.07
N SER A 32 1.91 1.04 9.12
CA SER A 32 3.18 0.75 9.75
C SER A 32 3.67 -0.65 9.37
N VAL A 33 4.96 -0.87 9.56
CA VAL A 33 5.63 -2.17 9.41
C VAL A 33 5.02 -3.25 10.34
N ALA A 34 4.27 -2.87 11.37
CA ALA A 34 3.55 -3.81 12.21
C ALA A 34 2.49 -4.61 11.44
N GLN A 35 1.85 -4.05 10.41
CA GLN A 35 0.87 -4.79 9.61
C GLN A 35 1.52 -5.88 8.76
N GLU A 36 2.75 -5.67 8.33
CA GLU A 36 3.52 -6.63 7.52
C GLU A 36 3.99 -7.82 8.36
N HIS A 37 4.44 -7.58 9.60
CA HIS A 37 4.91 -8.66 10.48
C HIS A 37 3.83 -9.26 11.38
N PHE A 38 2.84 -8.47 11.78
CA PHE A 38 1.80 -8.82 12.73
C PHE A 38 0.44 -8.38 12.18
N SER A 39 0.04 -8.96 11.06
CA SER A 39 -1.18 -8.59 10.35
C SER A 39 -2.40 -8.72 11.26
N LEU A 40 -3.11 -7.62 11.45
CA LEU A 40 -4.40 -7.58 12.13
C LEU A 40 -5.50 -7.20 11.14
N THR A 41 -6.71 -7.65 11.42
CA THR A 41 -7.90 -7.07 10.77
C THR A 41 -8.21 -5.70 11.36
N LYS A 42 -8.98 -4.90 10.64
CA LYS A 42 -9.46 -3.59 11.11
C LYS A 42 -10.13 -3.71 12.48
N GLU A 43 -11.00 -4.69 12.66
CA GLU A 43 -11.74 -4.92 13.90
C GLU A 43 -10.80 -5.26 15.05
N GLN A 44 -9.79 -6.11 14.79
CA GLN A 44 -8.78 -6.49 15.78
C GLN A 44 -7.91 -5.30 16.20
N ALA A 45 -7.44 -4.50 15.24
CA ALA A 45 -6.62 -3.33 15.50
C ALA A 45 -7.38 -2.27 16.32
N LEU A 46 -8.63 -1.98 15.94
CA LEU A 46 -9.50 -1.06 16.67
C LEU A 46 -9.79 -1.58 18.09
N LYS A 47 -10.04 -2.89 18.26
CA LYS A 47 -10.22 -3.51 19.58
C LYS A 47 -8.98 -3.35 20.46
N GLN A 48 -7.77 -3.34 19.89
CA GLN A 48 -6.52 -3.11 20.60
C GLN A 48 -6.23 -1.62 20.88
N GLY A 49 -7.07 -0.71 20.38
CA GLY A 49 -6.94 0.74 20.55
C GLY A 49 -5.98 1.38 19.55
N TYR A 50 -5.67 0.69 18.45
CA TYR A 50 -4.88 1.26 17.38
C TYR A 50 -5.75 2.06 16.42
N ARG A 51 -5.15 3.06 15.79
CA ARG A 51 -5.79 3.77 14.69
C ARG A 51 -5.71 2.93 13.41
N TRP A 52 -6.70 3.08 12.54
CA TRP A 52 -6.77 2.37 11.26
C TRP A 52 -6.98 3.37 10.14
N TYR A 53 -6.18 3.26 9.08
CA TYR A 53 -6.30 4.07 7.89
C TYR A 53 -7.31 3.44 6.92
N ASP A 54 -8.46 4.09 6.76
CA ASP A 54 -9.42 3.72 5.72
C ASP A 54 -8.98 4.29 4.38
N LYS A 55 -8.62 3.38 3.48
CA LYS A 55 -8.09 3.76 2.18
C LYS A 55 -9.18 4.42 1.33
N PRO A 56 -8.95 5.64 0.79
CA PRO A 56 -9.90 6.24 -0.14
C PRO A 56 -9.97 5.41 -1.42
N LYS A 57 -11.15 5.38 -2.05
CA LYS A 57 -11.33 4.73 -3.34
C LYS A 57 -10.44 5.43 -4.38
N PRO A 58 -9.81 4.69 -5.30
CA PRO A 58 -8.99 5.31 -6.34
C PRO A 58 -9.85 6.24 -7.21
N GLU A 59 -9.34 7.45 -7.45
CA GLU A 59 -10.01 8.45 -8.30
C GLU A 59 -9.90 8.11 -9.80
N HIS A 60 -8.86 7.37 -10.19
CA HIS A 60 -8.57 7.08 -11.58
C HIS A 60 -9.22 5.77 -12.04
N LYS A 61 -9.97 5.85 -13.15
CA LYS A 61 -10.50 4.67 -13.83
C LYS A 61 -9.41 4.05 -14.71
N PRO A 62 -9.28 2.71 -14.73
CA PRO A 62 -8.35 2.05 -15.63
C PRO A 62 -8.79 2.25 -17.09
N THR A 63 -7.82 2.45 -17.97
CA THR A 63 -8.03 2.50 -19.43
C THR A 63 -7.67 1.17 -20.09
N VAL A 64 -6.72 0.44 -19.51
CA VAL A 64 -6.27 -0.88 -19.97
C VAL A 64 -6.28 -1.85 -18.80
N LYS A 65 -6.73 -3.09 -19.04
CA LYS A 65 -6.65 -4.15 -18.02
C LYS A 65 -5.29 -4.82 -18.06
N ALA A 66 -4.82 -5.30 -16.90
CA ALA A 66 -3.61 -6.10 -16.83
C ALA A 66 -3.58 -7.21 -17.89
N LYS A 67 -4.69 -7.91 -18.15
CA LYS A 67 -4.76 -9.04 -19.10
C LYS A 67 -4.54 -8.67 -20.56
N ASP A 68 -4.85 -7.42 -20.94
CA ASP A 68 -4.80 -6.97 -22.32
C ASP A 68 -3.41 -6.46 -22.72
N LEU A 69 -2.45 -6.38 -21.77
CA LEU A 69 -1.09 -5.99 -22.12
C LEU A 69 -0.40 -7.07 -22.98
N PRO A 70 0.46 -6.69 -23.93
CA PRO A 70 1.27 -7.65 -24.67
C PRO A 70 2.21 -8.44 -23.77
N ASP A 71 2.38 -9.72 -24.04
CA ASP A 71 3.36 -10.57 -23.32
C ASP A 71 4.81 -10.25 -23.71
N ASN A 72 5.01 -9.75 -24.92
CA ASN A 72 6.33 -9.37 -25.42
C ASN A 72 6.50 -7.85 -25.38
N ILE A 73 7.58 -7.40 -24.77
CA ILE A 73 7.90 -5.97 -24.64
C ILE A 73 8.20 -5.29 -25.98
N LYS A 74 8.53 -6.06 -27.02
CA LYS A 74 8.75 -5.53 -28.37
C LYS A 74 7.46 -5.06 -29.05
N ASP A 75 6.32 -5.57 -28.60
CA ASP A 75 5.00 -5.22 -29.12
C ASP A 75 4.38 -4.04 -28.35
N VAL A 76 5.13 -3.46 -27.40
CA VAL A 76 4.70 -2.34 -26.57
C VAL A 76 5.28 -1.04 -27.12
N ASP A 77 4.40 -0.14 -27.53
CA ASP A 77 4.75 1.20 -27.97
C ASP A 77 4.61 2.25 -26.85
N ASP A 78 5.11 3.46 -27.12
CA ASP A 78 5.14 4.57 -26.15
C ASP A 78 3.73 5.06 -25.74
N SER A 79 2.64 4.63 -26.41
CA SER A 79 1.27 4.97 -26.00
C SER A 79 0.95 4.48 -24.58
N ILE A 80 1.59 3.40 -24.12
CA ILE A 80 1.39 2.84 -22.78
C ILE A 80 1.68 3.85 -21.66
N LEU A 81 2.52 4.86 -21.92
CA LEU A 81 2.84 5.93 -20.97
C LEU A 81 1.65 6.83 -20.65
N LYS A 82 0.62 6.86 -21.51
CA LYS A 82 -0.61 7.63 -21.32
C LYS A 82 -1.69 6.81 -20.62
N GLU A 83 -1.60 5.49 -20.70
CA GLU A 83 -2.59 4.55 -20.18
C GLU A 83 -2.54 4.43 -18.65
N VAL A 84 -3.69 4.07 -18.06
CA VAL A 84 -3.85 3.68 -16.66
C VAL A 84 -4.12 2.18 -16.63
N ILE A 85 -3.17 1.42 -16.12
CA ILE A 85 -3.22 -0.04 -16.09
C ILE A 85 -3.92 -0.49 -14.81
N GLU A 86 -4.95 -1.32 -14.95
CA GLU A 86 -5.57 -2.03 -13.82
C GLU A 86 -4.63 -3.09 -13.28
N CYS A 87 -4.41 -3.11 -11.97
CA CYS A 87 -3.70 -4.18 -11.27
C CYS A 87 -4.50 -5.48 -11.37
N GLU A 88 -3.83 -6.59 -11.66
CA GLU A 88 -4.49 -7.90 -11.66
C GLU A 88 -5.18 -8.24 -10.32
N ASN A 89 -4.59 -7.79 -9.19
CA ASN A 89 -5.16 -7.97 -7.86
C ASN A 89 -6.14 -6.87 -7.43
N ALA A 90 -6.59 -5.99 -8.33
CA ALA A 90 -7.48 -4.88 -8.00
C ALA A 90 -8.77 -5.34 -7.31
N SER A 91 -9.32 -6.50 -7.72
CA SER A 91 -10.54 -7.08 -7.16
C SER A 91 -10.32 -8.02 -5.97
N SER A 92 -9.10 -8.55 -5.80
CA SER A 92 -8.79 -9.62 -4.83
C SER A 92 -8.09 -9.12 -3.56
N GLY A 93 -7.78 -7.83 -3.44
CA GLY A 93 -7.17 -7.25 -2.24
C GLY A 93 -5.89 -6.47 -2.49
N CYS A 94 -5.85 -5.65 -3.54
CA CYS A 94 -4.71 -4.78 -3.83
C CYS A 94 -4.44 -3.80 -2.67
N GLU A 95 -3.27 -3.90 -2.05
CA GLU A 95 -2.82 -2.96 -1.02
C GLU A 95 -2.48 -1.58 -1.61
N GLY A 96 -2.21 -1.55 -2.92
CA GLY A 96 -2.01 -0.36 -3.76
C GLY A 96 -3.31 0.23 -4.31
N ALA A 97 -3.22 1.28 -5.13
CA ALA A 97 -4.41 2.01 -5.61
C ALA A 97 -5.32 1.19 -6.56
N GLY A 98 -5.07 -0.10 -6.77
CA GLY A 98 -5.78 -0.91 -7.77
C GLY A 98 -5.41 -0.58 -9.22
N VAL A 99 -4.80 0.57 -9.47
CA VAL A 99 -4.33 1.02 -10.78
C VAL A 99 -2.92 1.59 -10.67
N PHE A 100 -2.18 1.57 -11.77
CA PHE A 100 -0.84 2.13 -11.85
C PHE A 100 -0.52 2.63 -13.27
N LYS A 101 0.56 3.41 -13.39
CA LYS A 101 1.09 3.87 -14.67
C LYS A 101 2.55 3.45 -14.80
N ILE A 102 2.98 3.24 -16.03
CA ILE A 102 4.40 3.05 -16.36
C ILE A 102 5.00 4.41 -16.68
N ILE A 103 6.17 4.71 -16.13
CA ILE A 103 6.92 5.93 -16.46
C ILE A 103 7.95 5.68 -17.56
N PRO A 104 8.43 6.70 -18.28
CA PRO A 104 9.35 6.51 -19.40
C PRO A 104 10.63 5.74 -19.06
N ASN A 105 11.17 5.95 -17.85
CA ASN A 105 12.37 5.26 -17.40
C ASN A 105 12.11 3.76 -17.14
N GLU A 106 10.93 3.40 -16.64
CA GLU A 106 10.52 2.01 -16.45
C GLU A 106 10.33 1.31 -17.81
N LEU A 107 9.65 1.96 -18.76
CA LEU A 107 9.44 1.40 -20.10
C LEU A 107 10.78 1.11 -20.79
N ARG A 108 11.71 2.06 -20.75
CA ARG A 108 13.07 1.89 -21.28
C ARG A 108 13.83 0.74 -20.60
N PHE A 109 13.67 0.60 -19.29
CA PHE A 109 14.27 -0.51 -18.54
C PHE A 109 13.71 -1.86 -19.01
N TYR A 110 12.40 -2.00 -19.10
CA TYR A 110 11.74 -3.23 -19.57
C TYR A 110 12.17 -3.58 -21.00
N GLN A 111 12.20 -2.60 -21.91
CA GLN A 111 12.64 -2.80 -23.30
C GLN A 111 14.11 -3.22 -23.38
N LYS A 112 15.01 -2.51 -22.68
CA LYS A 112 16.45 -2.79 -22.69
C LYS A 112 16.78 -4.20 -22.19
N HIS A 113 16.02 -4.70 -21.22
CA HIS A 113 16.24 -6.01 -20.62
C HIS A 113 15.35 -7.11 -21.20
N ASN A 114 14.54 -6.81 -22.22
CA ASN A 114 13.59 -7.74 -22.84
C ASN A 114 12.65 -8.39 -21.80
N ILE A 115 12.16 -7.59 -20.85
CA ILE A 115 11.25 -8.00 -19.77
C ILE A 115 9.85 -7.50 -20.10
N SER A 116 8.84 -8.36 -19.96
CA SER A 116 7.44 -8.00 -20.19
C SER A 116 6.96 -6.91 -19.23
N LEU A 117 5.94 -6.16 -19.66
CA LEU A 117 5.31 -5.22 -18.76
C LEU A 117 4.64 -5.96 -17.61
N PRO A 118 4.71 -5.41 -16.40
CA PRO A 118 4.18 -6.07 -15.25
C PRO A 118 2.65 -5.96 -15.16
N ARG A 119 2.02 -7.01 -14.61
CA ARG A 119 0.55 -7.13 -14.48
C ARG A 119 0.03 -6.67 -13.10
N LEU A 120 0.88 -6.76 -12.08
CA LEU A 120 0.60 -6.31 -10.70
C LEU A 120 1.08 -4.88 -10.50
N CYS A 121 0.48 -4.10 -9.60
CA CYS A 121 1.00 -2.78 -9.24
C CYS A 121 2.24 -2.88 -8.32
N PRO A 122 3.03 -1.80 -8.12
CA PRO A 122 4.20 -1.84 -7.26
C PRO A 122 3.94 -2.38 -5.84
N ALA A 123 2.81 -2.01 -5.24
CA ALA A 123 2.43 -2.46 -3.90
C ALA A 123 2.03 -3.94 -3.83
N CYS A 124 1.63 -4.57 -4.94
CA CYS A 124 1.31 -6.01 -4.96
C CYS A 124 2.50 -6.88 -5.38
N ARG A 125 3.64 -6.28 -5.71
CA ARG A 125 4.88 -6.99 -6.05
C ARG A 125 5.90 -6.97 -4.91
N MET A 126 5.70 -6.09 -3.94
CA MET A 126 6.40 -6.09 -2.65
C MET A 126 5.65 -7.04 -1.72
#